data_AF-A0A7J2IWD5-F1
#
_entry.id   AF-A0A7J2IWD5-F1
#
_cell.length_a   1.000
_cell.length_b   1.000
_cell.length_c   1.000
_cell.angle_alpha   90.00
_cell.angle_beta   90.00
_cell.angle_gamma   90.00
#
_symmetry.space_group_name_H-M   'P 1'
#
loop_
_entity.id
_entity.type
_entity.pdbx_description
1 polymer ?
#
loop_
_entity_poly.entity_id
_entity_poly.type
_entity_poly.pdbx_seq_one_letter_code
_entity_poly.pdbx_strand_id
1 'polypeptide(L)'
;MRYPLETPRMVPIRKIVVVVDVEDPMTPALPLEEFKRVFRREPEAPRYRLVAIEALACPEDGNVVLVAECAECPRFIRRSGDYIICLPSRARAY
;
A
#
# COMPACT_ATOMS: atom_id res chain seq x y z
N MET A 1 -36.06 12.01 -2.64
CA MET A 1 -35.02 12.30 -3.66
C MET A 1 -34.00 11.17 -3.61
N ARG A 2 -34.06 10.21 -4.54
CA ARG A 2 -33.08 9.10 -4.65
C ARG A 2 -31.94 9.58 -5.54
N TYR A 3 -30.83 10.00 -4.95
CA TYR A 3 -29.59 10.12 -5.71
C TYR A 3 -29.11 8.70 -6.05
N PRO A 4 -28.57 8.45 -7.25
CA PRO A 4 -27.95 7.17 -7.53
C PRO A 4 -26.85 6.97 -6.49
N LEU A 5 -26.99 5.91 -5.68
CA LEU A 5 -25.94 5.49 -4.76
C LEU A 5 -24.74 5.16 -5.65
N GLU A 6 -23.74 6.04 -5.65
CA GLU A 6 -22.53 5.81 -6.41
C GLU A 6 -21.95 4.44 -6.01
N THR A 7 -21.66 3.62 -7.01
CA THR A 7 -21.27 2.23 -6.81
C THR A 7 -19.96 2.14 -6.03
N PRO A 8 -19.83 1.19 -5.08
CA PRO A 8 -18.57 0.92 -4.40
C PRO A 8 -17.44 0.69 -5.40
N ARG A 9 -16.29 1.35 -5.19
CA ARG A 9 -15.10 1.15 -6.02
C ARG A 9 -14.21 0.12 -5.34
N MET A 10 -13.87 -0.96 -6.05
CA MET A 10 -12.93 -1.97 -5.59
C MET A 10 -11.54 -1.67 -6.15
N VAL A 11 -10.60 -1.35 -5.28
CA VAL A 11 -9.24 -0.97 -5.66
C VAL A 11 -8.28 -2.08 -5.23
N PRO A 12 -7.50 -2.66 -6.16
CA PRO A 12 -6.55 -3.71 -5.82
C PRO A 12 -5.36 -3.14 -5.02
N ILE A 13 -4.92 -3.88 -4.02
CA ILE A 13 -3.73 -3.58 -3.23
C ILE A 13 -2.50 -4.11 -3.97
N ARG A 14 -1.51 -3.24 -4.19
CA ARG A 14 -0.20 -3.63 -4.70
C ARG A 14 0.73 -3.92 -3.52
N LYS A 15 1.40 -5.07 -3.57
CA LYS A 15 2.42 -5.48 -2.60
C LYS A 15 3.80 -5.27 -3.20
N ILE A 16 4.61 -4.43 -2.57
CA ILE A 16 6.00 -4.16 -2.96
C ILE A 16 6.87 -4.79 -1.88
N VAL A 17 7.59 -5.86 -2.23
CA VAL A 17 8.48 -6.54 -1.28
C VAL A 17 9.84 -5.87 -1.34
N VAL A 18 10.26 -5.31 -0.21
CA VAL A 18 11.58 -4.70 -0.03
C VAL A 18 12.42 -5.49 0.97
N VAL A 19 13.72 -5.49 0.74
CA VAL A 19 14.74 -6.03 1.63
C VAL A 19 15.21 -4.89 2.53
N VAL A 20 15.14 -5.12 3.84
CA VAL A 20 15.63 -4.20 4.88
C VAL A 20 16.81 -4.84 5.60
N ASP A 21 17.92 -4.13 5.70
CA ASP A 21 19.05 -4.50 6.55
C ASP A 21 18.74 -4.06 7.99
N VAL A 22 18.62 -5.01 8.91
CA VAL A 22 18.31 -4.70 10.33
C VAL A 22 19.56 -4.44 11.17
N GLU A 23 20.76 -4.67 10.62
CA GLU A 23 22.03 -4.40 11.30
C GLU A 23 22.61 -3.05 10.88
N ASP A 24 22.35 -2.60 9.65
CA ASP A 24 22.79 -1.30 9.13
C ASP A 24 21.62 -0.43 8.64
N PRO A 25 21.15 0.55 9.44
CA PRO A 25 20.05 1.43 9.07
C PRO A 25 20.41 2.44 7.97
N MET A 26 21.69 2.61 7.64
CA MET A 26 22.13 3.50 6.55
C MET A 26 22.02 2.82 5.18
N THR A 27 21.88 1.49 5.15
CA THR A 27 21.65 0.76 3.91
C THR A 27 20.21 0.98 3.44
N PRO A 28 19.99 1.51 2.23
CA PRO A 28 18.65 1.78 1.73
C PRO A 28 17.86 0.48 1.53
N ALA A 29 16.56 0.52 1.82
CA ALA A 29 15.68 -0.58 1.50
C ALA A 29 15.52 -0.71 -0.02
N LEU A 30 15.73 -1.91 -0.55
CA LEU A 30 15.68 -2.18 -1.99
C LEU A 30 14.56 -3.16 -2.32
N PRO A 31 13.88 -3.03 -3.46
CA PRO A 31 13.02 -4.09 -3.96
C PRO A 31 13.76 -5.44 -4.02
N LEU A 32 13.09 -6.53 -3.70
CA LEU A 32 13.71 -7.87 -3.66
C LEU A 32 14.50 -8.21 -4.94
N GLU A 33 13.90 -7.94 -6.10
CA GLU A 33 14.55 -8.20 -7.39
C GLU A 33 15.78 -7.32 -7.61
N GLU A 34 15.75 -6.07 -7.14
CA GLU A 34 16.88 -5.15 -7.22
C GLU A 34 18.03 -5.61 -6.34
N PHE A 35 17.72 -6.05 -5.11
CA PHE A 35 18.71 -6.59 -4.20
C PHE A 35 19.41 -7.81 -4.81
N LYS A 36 18.64 -8.77 -5.35
CA LYS A 36 19.20 -9.95 -6.02
C LYS A 36 20.09 -9.57 -7.20
N ARG A 37 19.68 -8.56 -7.97
CA ARG A 37 20.46 -8.06 -9.11
C ARG A 37 21.79 -7.43 -8.69
N VAL A 38 21.77 -6.57 -7.68
CA VAL A 38 22.95 -5.82 -7.22
C VAL A 38 23.92 -6.72 -6.45
N PHE A 39 23.42 -7.49 -5.49
CA PHE A 39 24.25 -8.28 -4.58
C PHE A 39 24.48 -9.72 -5.05
N ARG A 40 23.79 -10.17 -6.10
CA ARG A 40 23.90 -11.51 -6.71
C ARG A 40 23.72 -12.65 -5.70
N ARG A 41 22.91 -12.42 -4.66
CA ARG A 41 22.60 -13.38 -3.60
C ARG A 41 21.19 -13.17 -3.09
N GLU A 42 20.67 -14.18 -2.40
CA GLU A 42 19.42 -14.06 -1.65
C GLU A 42 19.65 -13.27 -0.36
N PRO A 43 18.67 -12.48 0.10
CA PRO A 43 18.73 -11.83 1.41
C PRO A 43 18.53 -12.88 2.51
N GLU A 44 19.57 -13.15 3.29
CA GLU A 44 19.57 -14.15 4.35
C GLU A 44 19.27 -13.54 5.74
N ALA A 45 18.49 -14.28 6.53
CA ALA A 45 18.26 -13.98 7.93
C ALA A 45 19.52 -14.30 8.78
N PRO A 46 19.75 -13.64 9.93
CA PRO A 46 18.86 -12.67 10.58
C PRO A 46 19.01 -11.23 10.10
N ARG A 47 20.10 -10.91 9.39
CA ARG A 47 20.48 -9.55 8.99
C ARG A 47 19.48 -8.91 8.02
N TYR A 48 18.99 -9.66 7.04
CA TYR A 48 18.03 -9.13 6.07
C TYR A 48 16.61 -9.59 6.38
N ARG A 49 15.65 -8.65 6.32
CA ARG A 49 14.21 -8.92 6.47
C ARG A 49 13.46 -8.50 5.22
N LEU A 50 12.48 -9.30 4.84
CA LEU A 50 11.55 -8.95 3.76
C LEU A 50 10.34 -8.25 4.36
N VAL A 51 10.07 -7.04 3.89
CA VAL A 51 8.92 -6.24 4.31
C VAL A 51 8.03 -5.99 3.09
N ALA A 52 6.75 -6.32 3.22
CA ALA A 52 5.77 -6.02 2.18
C ALA A 52 5.14 -4.66 2.45
N ILE A 53 5.41 -3.68 1.58
CA ILE A 53 4.73 -2.39 1.57
C ILE A 53 3.47 -2.53 0.74
N GLU A 54 2.33 -2.23 1.34
CA GLU A 54 1.03 -2.27 0.67
C GLU A 54 0.60 -0.86 0.28
N ALA A 55 0.48 -0.64 -1.03
CA ALA A 55 0.10 0.63 -1.61
C ALA A 55 -1.00 0.45 -2.64
N LEU A 56 -1.77 1.51 -2.87
CA LEU A 56 -2.77 1.59 -3.93
C LEU A 56 -2.80 3.00 -4.52
N ALA A 57 -3.38 3.13 -5.71
CA ALA A 57 -3.71 4.43 -6.27
C ALA A 57 -5.14 4.78 -5.86
N CYS A 58 -5.32 5.94 -5.22
CA CYS A 58 -6.62 6.42 -4.81
C CYS A 58 -7.48 6.66 -6.07
N PRO A 59 -8.71 6.12 -6.15
CA PRO A 59 -9.55 6.27 -7.34
C PRO A 59 -10.17 7.67 -7.46
N GLU A 60 -10.08 8.51 -6.41
CA GLU A 60 -10.60 9.87 -6.43
C GLU A 60 -9.65 10.86 -7.10
N ASP A 61 -8.35 10.80 -6.78
CA ASP A 61 -7.35 11.80 -7.19
C ASP A 61 -6.11 11.20 -7.88
N GLY A 62 -6.00 9.87 -7.92
CA GLY A 62 -4.85 9.16 -8.52
C GLY A 62 -3.60 9.11 -7.65
N ASN A 63 -3.64 9.65 -6.43
CA ASN A 63 -2.47 9.67 -5.55
C ASN A 63 -2.13 8.27 -5.03
N VAL A 64 -0.82 7.99 -4.90
CA VAL A 64 -0.35 6.77 -4.26
C VAL A 64 -0.51 6.91 -2.76
N VAL A 65 -1.28 6.02 -2.16
CA VAL A 65 -1.54 6.01 -0.71
C VAL A 65 -1.19 4.65 -0.13
N LEU A 66 -0.79 4.63 1.12
CA LEU A 66 -0.63 3.40 1.88
C LEU A 66 -2.02 2.86 2.23
N VAL A 67 -2.15 1.53 2.28
CA VAL A 67 -3.42 0.90 2.68
C VAL A 67 -3.85 1.30 4.09
N ALA A 68 -2.88 1.47 5.00
CA ALA A 68 -3.11 1.88 6.38
C ALA A 68 -3.44 3.38 6.51
N GLU A 69 -3.01 4.18 5.54
CA GLU A 69 -3.10 5.65 5.56
C GLU A 69 -3.65 6.09 4.21
N CYS A 70 -4.95 5.88 4.00
CA CYS A 70 -5.60 6.69 2.98
C CYS A 70 -5.52 8.14 3.45
N ALA A 71 -5.17 9.05 2.55
CA ALA A 71 -5.05 10.49 2.82
C ALA A 71 -6.38 11.08 3.34
N GLU A 72 -6.57 12.40 3.32
CA GLU A 72 -7.82 13.11 3.67
C GLU A 72 -9.02 12.76 2.75
N CYS A 73 -9.21 11.48 2.44
CA CYS A 73 -10.23 10.94 1.58
C CYS A 73 -11.57 11.00 2.31
N PRO A 74 -12.58 11.71 1.76
CA PRO A 74 -13.87 11.89 2.40
C PRO A 74 -14.76 10.63 2.28
N ARG A 75 -14.18 9.47 1.95
CA ARG A 75 -14.89 8.21 1.65
C ARG A 75 -14.64 7.18 2.74
N PHE A 76 -15.60 6.29 2.94
CA PHE A 76 -15.44 5.19 3.89
C PHE A 76 -14.63 4.08 3.22
N ILE A 77 -13.59 3.63 3.92
CA ILE A 77 -12.60 2.70 3.38
C ILE A 77 -12.64 1.43 4.20
N ARG A 78 -12.83 0.29 3.53
CA ARG A 78 -12.79 -1.03 4.16
C ARG A 78 -11.90 -1.96 3.38
N ARG A 79 -11.03 -2.68 4.09
CA ARG A 79 -10.25 -3.77 3.50
C ARG A 79 -11.08 -5.04 3.39
N SER A 80 -10.96 -5.73 2.25
CA SER A 80 -11.46 -7.09 2.02
C SER A 80 -10.46 -7.88 1.19
N GLY A 81 -9.73 -8.80 1.84
CA GLY A 81 -8.64 -9.53 1.19
C GLY A 81 -7.54 -8.60 0.65
N ASP A 82 -7.27 -8.72 -0.64
CA ASP A 82 -6.30 -7.91 -1.40
C ASP A 82 -6.94 -6.67 -2.06
N TYR A 83 -8.11 -6.24 -1.57
CA TYR A 83 -8.82 -5.07 -2.08
C TYR A 83 -9.15 -4.08 -0.98
N ILE A 84 -9.17 -2.81 -1.38
CA ILE A 84 -9.86 -1.73 -0.67
C ILE A 84 -11.19 -1.46 -1.33
N ILE A 85 -12.25 -1.47 -0.52
CA ILE A 85 -13.59 -1.06 -0.89
C ILE A 85 -13.74 0.41 -0.48
N CYS A 86 -13.85 1.28 -1.48
CA CYS A 86 -14.00 2.72 -1.31
C CYS A 86 -15.47 3.11 -1.52
N LEU A 87 -16.15 3.44 -0.42
CA LEU A 87 -17.58 3.76 -0.38
C LEU A 87 -17.80 5.27 -0.27
N PRO A 88 -18.82 5.83 -0.95
CA PRO A 88 -19.19 7.22 -0.72
C PRO A 88 -19.58 7.38 0.75
N SER A 89 -18.87 8.24 1.49
CA SER A 89 -19.22 8.58 2.87
C SER A 89 -19.94 9.92 2.90
N ARG A 90 -20.94 10.02 3.79
CA ARG A 90 -21.64 11.28 4.10
C ARG A 90 -20.97 12.05 5.23
N ALA A 91 -20.03 11.41 5.94
CA ALA A 91 -19.29 12.03 7.02
C ALA A 91 -18.13 12.83 6.40
N ARG A 92 -18.20 14.16 6.50
CA ARG A 92 -17.03 15.02 6.33
C ARG A 92 -16.16 14.85 7.58
N ALA A 93 -14.92 14.39 7.40
CA ALA A 93 -13.89 14.65 8.39
C ALA A 93 -13.69 16.17 8.41
N TYR A 94 -13.93 16.75 9.58
CA TYR A 94 -13.90 18.18 9.87
C TYR A 94 -12.47 18.69 9.99
#